data_AF-A0AAV3QY92-F1
#
_entry.id   AF-A0AAV3QY92-F1
#
_cell.length_a   1.000
_cell.length_b   1.000
_cell.length_c   1.000
_cell.angle_alpha   90.00
_cell.angle_beta   90.00
_cell.angle_gamma   90.00
#
_symmetry.space_group_name_H-M   'P 1'
#
loop_
_entity.id
_entity.type
_entity.pdbx_description
1 polymer ?
#
loop_
_entity_poly.entity_id
_entity_poly.type
_entity_poly.pdbx_seq_one_letter_code
_entity_poly.pdbx_strand_id
1 'polypeptide(L)'
;MRLFVDDTASVKSTIERYKKACSDSSSTGSVSEANAQHYQLEATKLRGQIGNLQNTNRNLVGESLGGLNLRDLKNLESKVERGISRIRTKKNELLFAEIEYMQKREIDLHNNNQFLRTKIAETERSHSQHMNLMPGGSSDYELAQSQPFDARDYLQVNGLPNNNNYNRHDQTTALQLV
;
A
#
# COMPACT_ATOMS: atom_id res chain seq x y z
N MET A 1 86.13 -27.13 -23.50
CA MET A 1 84.80 -26.50 -23.40
C MET A 1 83.72 -27.58 -23.36
N ARG A 2 83.35 -28.07 -22.17
CA ARG A 2 82.14 -28.90 -21.96
C ARG A 2 81.48 -28.38 -20.69
N LEU A 3 80.89 -27.18 -20.75
CA LEU A 3 80.21 -26.56 -19.60
C LEU A 3 78.91 -25.84 -19.99
N PHE A 4 78.34 -26.08 -21.18
CA PHE A 4 77.15 -25.35 -21.64
C PHE A 4 75.91 -26.22 -21.93
N VAL A 5 75.99 -27.54 -21.72
CA VAL A 5 74.92 -28.46 -22.15
C VAL A 5 73.98 -28.87 -21.01
N ASP A 6 74.41 -28.81 -19.74
CA ASP A 6 73.59 -29.28 -18.61
C ASP A 6 72.55 -28.27 -18.09
N ASP A 7 72.65 -26.99 -18.42
CA ASP A 7 71.75 -25.98 -17.85
C ASP A 7 70.41 -25.90 -18.60
N THR A 8 70.43 -26.14 -19.92
CA THR A 8 69.22 -26.06 -20.75
C THR A 8 68.21 -27.18 -20.46
N ALA A 9 68.68 -28.36 -20.03
CA ALA A 9 67.83 -29.47 -19.60
C ALA A 9 67.18 -29.19 -18.23
N SER A 10 67.94 -28.59 -17.31
CA SER A 10 67.45 -28.14 -15.99
C SER A 10 66.38 -27.05 -16.12
N VAL A 11 66.60 -26.06 -17.00
CA VAL A 11 65.64 -24.99 -17.28
C VAL A 11 64.36 -25.55 -17.91
N LYS A 12 64.46 -26.44 -18.90
CA LYS A 12 63.28 -27.09 -19.51
C LYS A 12 62.48 -27.90 -18.49
N SER A 13 63.17 -28.69 -17.65
CA SER A 13 62.53 -29.47 -16.59
C SER A 13 61.83 -28.57 -15.56
N THR A 14 62.43 -27.42 -15.24
CA THR A 14 61.85 -26.44 -14.31
C THR A 14 60.63 -25.74 -14.91
N ILE A 15 60.69 -25.39 -16.21
CA ILE A 15 59.54 -24.85 -16.95
C ILE A 15 58.40 -25.87 -17.02
N GLU A 16 58.68 -27.14 -17.30
CA GLU A 16 57.65 -28.19 -17.32
C GLU A 16 57.01 -28.40 -15.95
N ARG A 17 57.80 -28.43 -14.87
CA ARG A 17 57.26 -28.50 -13.49
C ARG A 17 56.38 -27.30 -13.17
N TYR A 18 56.76 -26.10 -13.60
CA TYR A 18 55.96 -24.90 -13.36
C TYR A 18 54.65 -24.92 -14.15
N LYS A 19 54.70 -25.31 -15.43
CA LYS A 19 53.50 -25.49 -16.27
C LYS A 19 52.57 -26.54 -15.67
N LYS A 20 53.12 -27.65 -15.18
CA LYS A 20 52.34 -28.70 -14.51
C LYS A 20 51.70 -28.21 -13.20
N ALA A 21 52.45 -27.53 -12.34
CA ALA A 21 51.92 -26.97 -11.10
C ALA A 21 50.82 -25.92 -11.31
N CYS A 22 50.94 -25.08 -12.35
CA CYS A 22 49.90 -24.12 -12.75
C CYS A 22 48.66 -24.79 -13.36
N SER A 23 48.81 -25.98 -13.93
CA SER A 23 47.69 -26.78 -14.44
C SER A 23 46.97 -27.51 -13.30
N ASP A 24 47.76 -28.03 -12.35
CA ASP A 24 47.28 -28.80 -11.21
C ASP A 24 46.58 -27.93 -10.16
N SER A 25 46.89 -26.63 -10.06
CA SER A 25 46.15 -25.69 -9.20
C SER A 25 44.71 -25.42 -9.66
N SER A 26 44.34 -25.87 -10.86
CA SER A 26 42.95 -25.89 -11.35
C SER A 26 42.22 -27.20 -11.01
N SER A 27 42.88 -28.18 -10.37
CA SER A 27 42.25 -29.48 -10.04
C SER A 27 41.36 -29.44 -8.79
N THR A 28 41.52 -28.43 -7.93
CA THR A 28 40.52 -28.05 -6.93
C THR A 28 40.01 -26.67 -7.34
N GLY A 29 38.77 -26.60 -7.82
CA GLY A 29 38.17 -25.37 -8.34
C GLY A 29 38.48 -24.17 -7.44
N SER A 30 38.93 -23.08 -8.05
CA SER A 30 39.35 -21.87 -7.32
C SER A 30 38.25 -21.42 -6.35
N VAL A 31 38.60 -20.75 -5.25
CA VAL A 31 37.61 -20.14 -4.33
C VAL A 31 36.60 -19.27 -5.10
N SER A 32 37.03 -18.62 -6.18
CA SER A 32 36.15 -17.86 -7.08
C SER A 32 35.12 -18.74 -7.80
N GLU A 33 35.54 -19.91 -8.29
CA GLU A 33 34.68 -20.88 -8.97
C GLU A 33 33.68 -21.52 -8.00
N ALA A 34 34.13 -21.91 -6.81
CA ALA A 34 33.27 -22.43 -5.75
C ALA A 34 32.20 -21.39 -5.34
N ASN A 35 32.58 -20.10 -5.23
CA ASN A 35 31.64 -19.02 -4.95
C ASN A 35 30.64 -18.80 -6.09
N ALA A 36 31.08 -18.86 -7.36
CA ALA A 36 30.20 -18.73 -8.51
C ALA A 36 29.15 -19.86 -8.54
N GLN A 37 29.57 -21.11 -8.31
CA GLN A 37 28.69 -22.27 -8.22
C GLN A 37 27.69 -22.13 -7.05
N HIS A 38 28.15 -21.68 -5.89
CA HIS A 38 27.28 -21.42 -4.74
C HIS A 38 26.18 -20.40 -5.07
N TYR A 39 26.53 -19.25 -5.66
CA TYR A 39 25.52 -18.25 -6.04
C TYR A 39 24.58 -18.73 -7.14
N GLN A 40 25.05 -19.58 -8.05
CA GLN A 40 24.20 -20.18 -9.07
C GLN A 40 23.15 -21.12 -8.46
N LEU A 41 23.52 -21.90 -7.44
CA LEU A 41 22.61 -22.76 -6.69
C LEU A 41 21.57 -21.93 -5.92
N GLU A 42 22.00 -20.90 -5.19
CA GLU A 42 21.08 -20.03 -4.45
C GLU A 42 20.12 -19.29 -5.40
N ALA A 43 20.60 -18.80 -6.55
CA ALA A 43 19.74 -18.20 -7.56
C ALA A 43 18.69 -19.19 -8.12
N THR A 44 19.07 -20.46 -8.28
CA THR A 44 18.15 -21.50 -8.76
C THR A 44 17.08 -21.83 -7.72
N LYS A 45 17.47 -21.91 -6.45
CA LYS A 45 16.56 -22.09 -5.33
C LYS A 45 15.56 -20.93 -5.21
N LEU A 46 16.03 -19.68 -5.33
CA LEU A 46 15.17 -18.49 -5.33
C LEU A 46 14.19 -18.49 -6.50
N ARG A 47 14.62 -18.85 -7.71
CA ARG A 47 13.72 -19.01 -8.87
C ARG A 47 12.63 -20.04 -8.61
N GLY A 48 12.97 -21.17 -7.98
CA GLY A 48 11.99 -22.18 -7.57
C GLY A 48 10.97 -21.63 -6.57
N GLN A 49 11.42 -20.87 -5.57
CA GLN A 49 10.52 -20.23 -4.58
C GLN A 49 9.57 -19.23 -5.24
N ILE A 50 10.07 -18.41 -6.17
CA ILE A 50 9.25 -17.46 -6.93
C ILE A 50 8.17 -18.20 -7.72
N GLY A 51 8.54 -19.27 -8.43
CA GLY A 51 7.57 -20.08 -9.18
C GLY A 51 6.48 -20.68 -8.28
N ASN A 52 6.86 -21.19 -7.10
CA ASN A 52 5.92 -21.73 -6.13
C ASN A 52 4.96 -20.66 -5.57
N LEU A 53 5.47 -19.46 -5.28
CA LEU A 53 4.65 -18.33 -4.80
C LEU A 53 3.68 -17.87 -5.89
N GLN A 54 4.15 -17.73 -7.13
CA GLN A 54 3.29 -17.37 -8.27
C GLN A 54 2.19 -18.41 -8.49
N ASN A 55 2.52 -19.69 -8.42
CA ASN A 55 1.54 -20.76 -8.56
C ASN A 55 0.51 -20.75 -7.41
N THR A 56 0.98 -20.51 -6.19
CA THR A 56 0.09 -20.37 -5.02
C THR A 56 -0.84 -19.17 -5.20
N ASN A 57 -0.34 -18.05 -5.75
CA ASN A 57 -1.16 -16.87 -5.99
C ASN A 57 -2.24 -17.12 -7.04
N ARG A 58 -1.88 -17.77 -8.17
CA ARG A 58 -2.85 -18.23 -9.19
C ARG A 58 -3.97 -19.05 -8.55
N ASN A 59 -3.61 -20.04 -7.74
CA ASN A 59 -4.61 -20.86 -7.05
C ASN A 59 -5.50 -20.01 -6.12
N LEU A 60 -4.93 -19.08 -5.36
CA LEU A 60 -5.68 -18.20 -4.45
C LEU A 60 -6.68 -17.29 -5.18
N VAL A 61 -6.39 -16.89 -6.42
CA VAL A 61 -7.31 -16.11 -7.27
C VAL A 61 -8.27 -16.99 -8.10
N GLY A 62 -8.19 -18.31 -7.95
CA GLY A 62 -9.08 -19.26 -8.63
C GLY A 62 -8.58 -19.76 -9.99
N GLU A 63 -7.33 -19.48 -10.34
CA GLU A 63 -6.70 -19.93 -11.58
C GLU A 63 -5.92 -21.25 -11.40
N SER A 64 -5.65 -21.96 -12.50
CA SER A 64 -4.78 -23.17 -12.53
C SER A 64 -5.16 -24.30 -11.55
N LEU A 65 -6.44 -24.41 -11.17
CA LEU A 65 -6.92 -25.36 -10.16
C LEU A 65 -6.92 -26.83 -10.61
N GLY A 66 -6.89 -27.10 -11.92
CA GLY A 66 -6.98 -28.46 -12.46
C GLY A 66 -5.86 -29.41 -12.04
N GLY A 67 -4.74 -28.88 -11.52
CA GLY A 67 -3.63 -29.68 -10.97
C GLY A 67 -3.79 -30.04 -9.48
N LEU A 68 -4.82 -29.55 -8.80
CA LEU A 68 -5.05 -29.81 -7.38
C LEU A 68 -5.95 -31.04 -7.18
N ASN A 69 -5.63 -31.88 -6.21
CA ASN A 69 -6.53 -32.93 -5.77
C ASN A 69 -7.63 -32.36 -4.84
N LEU A 70 -8.64 -33.17 -4.53
CA LEU A 70 -9.77 -32.76 -3.70
C LEU A 70 -9.36 -32.24 -2.31
N ARG A 71 -8.35 -32.84 -1.68
CA ARG A 71 -7.87 -32.42 -0.36
C ARG A 71 -7.25 -31.03 -0.45
N ASP A 72 -6.42 -30.79 -1.44
CA ASP A 72 -5.75 -29.51 -1.64
C ASP A 72 -6.75 -28.41 -2.02
N LEU A 73 -7.77 -28.75 -2.81
CA LEU A 73 -8.85 -27.82 -3.15
C LEU A 73 -9.65 -27.40 -1.91
N LYS A 74 -10.02 -28.34 -1.03
CA LYS A 74 -10.69 -28.04 0.25
C LYS A 74 -9.82 -27.18 1.18
N ASN A 75 -8.51 -27.44 1.22
CA ASN A 75 -7.58 -26.63 2.00
C ASN A 75 -7.50 -25.19 1.47
N LEU A 76 -7.46 -25.03 0.14
CA LEU A 76 -7.46 -23.75 -0.54
C LEU A 76 -8.73 -22.96 -0.25
N GLU A 77 -9.90 -23.60 -0.41
CA GLU A 77 -11.21 -23.03 -0.09
C GLU A 77 -11.27 -22.54 1.36
N SER A 78 -10.91 -23.39 2.32
CA SER A 78 -10.87 -23.02 3.75
C SER A 78 -9.91 -21.85 4.04
N LYS A 79 -8.80 -21.75 3.30
CA LYS A 79 -7.84 -20.64 3.44
C LYS A 79 -8.43 -19.33 2.92
N VAL A 80 -9.07 -19.36 1.75
CA VAL A 80 -9.72 -18.20 1.14
C VAL A 80 -10.90 -17.73 1.99
N GLU A 81 -11.76 -18.64 2.45
CA GLU A 81 -12.92 -18.33 3.29
C GLU A 81 -12.51 -17.63 4.58
N ARG A 82 -11.48 -18.15 5.28
CA ARG A 82 -10.94 -17.49 6.48
C ARG A 82 -10.37 -16.10 6.19
N GLY A 83 -9.72 -15.91 5.04
CA GLY A 83 -9.22 -14.61 4.60
C GLY A 83 -10.36 -13.60 4.37
N ILE A 84 -11.38 -14.01 3.63
CA ILE A 84 -12.58 -13.19 3.36
C ILE A 84 -13.31 -12.84 4.65
N SER A 85 -13.50 -13.81 5.54
CA SER A 85 -14.14 -13.60 6.84
C SER A 85 -13.40 -12.54 7.66
N ARG A 86 -12.07 -12.63 7.76
CA ARG A 86 -11.25 -11.61 8.46
C ARG A 86 -11.38 -10.22 7.84
N ILE A 87 -11.35 -10.12 6.51
CA ILE A 87 -11.52 -8.85 5.80
C ILE A 87 -12.90 -8.26 6.09
N ARG A 88 -13.95 -9.07 6.04
CA ARG A 88 -15.33 -8.65 6.32
C ARG A 88 -15.47 -8.15 7.75
N THR A 89 -14.98 -8.89 8.73
CA THR A 89 -14.98 -8.47 10.14
C THR A 89 -14.27 -7.13 10.29
N LYS A 90 -13.08 -6.98 9.70
CA LYS A 90 -12.32 -5.73 9.82
C LYS A 90 -13.02 -4.54 9.17
N LYS A 91 -13.64 -4.74 8.00
CA LYS A 91 -14.44 -3.70 7.33
C LYS A 91 -15.63 -3.29 8.19
N ASN A 92 -16.32 -4.25 8.80
CA ASN A 92 -17.46 -3.96 9.68
C ASN A 92 -17.02 -3.19 10.93
N GLU A 93 -15.92 -3.59 11.59
CA GLU A 93 -15.35 -2.85 12.73
C GLU A 93 -15.08 -1.38 12.37
N LEU A 94 -14.43 -1.14 11.23
CA LEU A 94 -14.11 0.22 10.79
C LEU A 94 -15.37 1.02 10.43
N LEU A 95 -16.35 0.38 9.79
CA LEU A 95 -17.61 1.03 9.44
C LEU A 95 -18.41 1.43 10.68
N PHE A 96 -18.45 0.57 11.71
CA PHE A 96 -19.12 0.90 12.97
C PHE A 96 -18.42 2.05 13.70
N ALA A 97 -17.08 2.03 13.75
CA ALA A 97 -16.32 3.13 14.33
C ALA A 97 -16.58 4.47 13.60
N GLU A 98 -16.69 4.44 12.27
CA GLU A 98 -17.02 5.64 11.48
C GLU A 98 -18.45 6.13 11.75
N ILE A 99 -19.43 5.23 11.84
CA ILE A 99 -20.81 5.58 12.18
C ILE A 99 -20.88 6.25 13.56
N GLU A 100 -20.23 5.67 14.57
CA GLU A 100 -20.19 6.23 15.93
C GLU A 100 -19.53 7.62 15.94
N TYR A 101 -18.44 7.79 15.20
CA TYR A 101 -17.76 9.09 15.06
C TYR A 101 -18.68 10.14 14.42
N MET A 102 -19.35 9.79 13.32
CA MET A 102 -20.28 10.68 12.62
C MET A 102 -21.47 11.08 13.50
N GLN A 103 -22.06 10.13 14.23
CA GLN A 103 -23.17 10.41 15.15
C GLN A 103 -22.75 11.37 16.27
N LYS A 104 -21.57 11.18 16.86
CA LYS A 104 -21.05 12.10 17.87
C LYS A 104 -20.84 13.50 17.28
N ARG A 105 -20.26 13.58 16.08
CA ARG A 105 -20.03 14.86 15.38
C ARG A 105 -21.34 15.58 15.06
N GLU A 106 -22.37 14.85 14.66
CA GLU A 106 -23.71 15.41 14.42
C GLU A 106 -24.27 16.06 15.69
N ILE A 107 -24.20 15.37 16.82
CA ILE A 107 -24.67 15.87 18.12
C ILE A 107 -23.89 17.14 18.51
N ASP A 108 -22.56 17.12 18.41
CA ASP A 108 -21.71 18.26 18.76
C ASP A 108 -22.03 19.48 17.88
N LEU A 109 -22.21 19.28 16.57
CA LEU A 109 -22.60 20.35 15.64
C LEU A 109 -24.00 20.88 15.93
N HIS A 110 -24.96 20.00 16.23
CA HIS A 110 -26.32 20.40 16.60
C HIS A 110 -26.30 21.28 17.86
N ASN A 111 -25.58 20.85 18.90
CA ASN A 111 -25.44 21.60 20.15
C ASN A 111 -24.79 22.98 19.92
N ASN A 112 -23.71 23.03 19.13
CA ASN A 112 -23.05 24.29 18.77
C ASN A 112 -23.98 25.23 17.99
N ASN A 113 -24.76 24.69 17.03
CA ASN A 113 -25.70 25.48 16.25
C ASN A 113 -26.81 26.06 17.13
N GLN A 114 -27.37 25.26 18.03
CA GLN A 114 -28.38 25.70 18.99
C GLN A 114 -27.84 26.80 19.92
N PHE A 115 -26.61 26.63 20.44
CA PHE A 115 -25.95 27.65 21.26
C PHE A 115 -25.79 28.98 20.51
N LEU A 116 -25.32 28.93 19.26
CA LEU A 116 -25.16 30.13 18.43
C LEU A 116 -26.51 30.83 18.15
N ARG A 117 -27.57 30.08 17.87
CA ARG A 117 -28.92 30.64 17.66
C ARG A 117 -29.43 31.38 18.90
N THR A 118 -29.25 30.80 20.09
CA THR A 118 -29.60 31.46 21.35
C THR A 118 -28.82 32.76 21.53
N LYS A 119 -27.50 32.72 21.29
CA LYS A 119 -26.63 33.90 21.43
C LYS A 119 -26.97 35.02 20.45
N ILE A 120 -27.35 34.67 19.21
CA ILE A 120 -27.82 35.64 18.21
C ILE A 120 -29.09 36.32 18.72
N ALA A 121 -30.09 35.54 19.15
CA ALA A 121 -31.35 36.07 19.65
C ALA A 121 -31.17 36.98 20.89
N GLU A 122 -30.24 36.66 21.78
CA GLU A 122 -29.87 37.51 22.93
C GLU A 122 -29.21 38.83 22.51
N THR A 123 -28.33 38.78 21.51
CA THR A 123 -27.64 39.96 20.96
C THR A 123 -28.64 40.90 20.27
N GLU A 124 -29.56 40.35 19.47
CA GLU A 124 -30.63 41.10 18.80
C GLU A 124 -31.59 41.76 19.81
N ARG A 125 -31.96 41.06 20.90
CA ARG A 125 -32.75 41.65 21.99
C ARG A 125 -32.00 42.77 22.71
N SER A 126 -30.72 42.60 22.96
CA SER A 126 -29.90 43.63 23.61
C SER A 126 -29.72 44.85 22.72
N HIS A 127 -29.52 44.65 21.41
CA HIS A 127 -29.39 45.73 20.44
C HIS A 127 -30.71 46.52 20.26
N SER A 128 -31.84 45.83 20.16
CA SER A 128 -33.16 46.48 20.08
C SER A 128 -33.52 47.24 21.37
N GLN A 129 -33.15 46.71 22.55
CA GLN A 129 -33.28 47.46 23.80
C GLN A 129 -32.39 48.72 23.82
N HIS A 130 -31.15 48.64 23.34
CA HIS A 130 -30.25 49.79 23.28
C HIS A 130 -30.75 50.88 22.31
N MET A 131 -31.33 50.50 21.17
CA MET A 131 -31.89 51.45 20.19
C MET A 131 -33.18 52.13 20.69
N ASN A 132 -33.98 51.46 21.53
CA ASN A 132 -35.18 52.04 22.13
C ASN A 132 -34.89 53.11 23.22
N LEU A 133 -33.64 53.25 23.67
CA LEU A 133 -33.24 54.27 24.65
C LEU A 133 -32.62 55.54 24.01
N MET A 134 -32.55 55.65 22.68
CA MET A 134 -32.12 56.85 21.97
C MET A 134 -33.35 57.57 21.33
N PRO A 135 -33.84 58.69 21.91
CA PRO A 135 -34.93 59.44 21.31
C PRO A 135 -34.40 60.27 20.14
N GLY A 136 -34.58 59.76 18.93
CA GLY A 136 -34.46 60.52 17.68
C GLY A 136 -33.33 60.07 16.78
N GLY A 137 -33.68 59.47 15.64
CA GLY A 137 -32.76 59.25 14.53
C GLY A 137 -33.10 58.00 13.73
N SER A 138 -33.88 58.18 12.66
CA SER A 138 -34.10 57.22 11.59
C SER A 138 -32.79 56.55 11.18
N SER A 139 -32.72 55.22 11.21
CA SER A 139 -31.59 54.48 10.63
C SER A 139 -32.13 53.24 9.93
N ASP A 140 -32.37 53.40 8.63
CA ASP A 140 -32.61 52.31 7.69
C ASP A 140 -31.33 51.47 7.60
N TYR A 141 -31.23 50.40 8.38
CA TYR A 141 -30.25 49.36 8.13
C TYR A 141 -30.91 48.30 7.24
N GLU A 142 -30.52 48.32 5.97
CA GLU A 142 -30.89 47.33 4.98
C GLU A 142 -30.30 45.98 5.41
N LEU A 143 -31.19 45.04 5.80
CA LEU A 143 -30.82 43.69 6.20
C LEU A 143 -30.30 42.95 4.97
N ALA A 144 -28.97 42.91 4.80
CA ALA A 144 -28.33 42.20 3.69
C ALA A 144 -28.83 40.74 3.68
N GLN A 145 -29.53 40.38 2.61
CA GLN A 145 -30.05 39.03 2.38
C GLN A 145 -28.93 38.01 2.54
N SER A 146 -29.09 37.09 3.49
CA SER A 146 -28.19 35.94 3.64
C SER A 146 -28.24 35.11 2.35
N GLN A 147 -27.09 35.02 1.68
CA GLN A 147 -26.89 34.09 0.57
C GLN A 147 -27.31 32.67 0.99
N PRO A 148 -27.88 31.87 0.07
CA PRO A 148 -28.27 30.50 0.38
C PRO A 148 -27.05 29.74 0.90
N PHE A 149 -27.17 29.24 2.13
CA PHE A 149 -26.15 28.45 2.80
C PHE A 149 -25.90 27.16 2.01
N ASP A 150 -24.76 27.07 1.31
CA ASP A 150 -24.35 25.85 0.61
C ASP A 150 -23.55 24.94 1.54
N ALA A 151 -24.21 23.90 2.05
CA ALA A 151 -23.61 22.93 2.98
C ALA A 151 -22.53 22.04 2.33
N ARG A 152 -22.36 22.08 1.00
CA ARG A 152 -21.40 21.21 0.31
C ARG A 152 -19.94 21.60 0.52
N ASP A 153 -19.68 22.87 0.85
CA ASP A 153 -18.32 23.40 0.97
C ASP A 153 -17.66 23.07 2.32
N TYR A 154 -18.44 22.77 3.36
CA TYR A 154 -17.94 22.49 4.71
C TYR A 154 -17.36 21.08 4.90
N LEU A 155 -17.62 20.15 3.98
CA LEU A 155 -17.07 18.80 4.05
C LEU A 155 -15.56 18.75 3.73
N GLN A 156 -14.98 19.89 3.33
CA GLN A 156 -13.58 19.99 2.94
C GLN A 156 -12.65 20.61 4.00
N VAL A 157 -12.84 20.41 5.32
CA VAL A 157 -11.77 20.80 6.27
C VAL A 157 -11.67 19.88 7.50
N ASN A 158 -10.63 19.01 7.48
CA ASN A 158 -9.56 18.94 8.49
C ASN A 158 -8.66 17.69 8.29
N GLY A 159 -7.51 17.87 7.65
CA GLY A 159 -6.25 17.19 8.05
C GLY A 159 -6.05 15.68 7.86
N LEU A 160 -6.90 14.95 7.15
CA LEU A 160 -6.60 13.57 6.74
C LEU A 160 -6.30 13.53 5.23
N PRO A 161 -5.27 12.78 4.78
CA PRO A 161 -5.07 12.58 3.35
C PRO A 161 -6.33 11.95 2.77
N ASN A 162 -6.94 12.66 1.84
CA ASN A 162 -8.05 12.19 1.01
C ASN A 162 -7.56 10.96 0.24
N ASN A 163 -7.75 9.76 0.80
CA ASN A 163 -7.37 8.53 0.15
C ASN A 163 -8.47 8.13 -0.85
N ASN A 164 -8.69 8.99 -1.84
CA ASN A 164 -9.47 8.70 -3.05
C ASN A 164 -8.68 7.76 -3.98
N ASN A 165 -8.24 6.62 -3.45
CA ASN A 165 -7.64 5.53 -4.20
C ASN A 165 -8.60 4.33 -4.30
N TYR A 166 -9.90 4.59 -4.43
CA TYR A 166 -10.81 3.61 -5.03
C TYR A 166 -10.73 3.70 -6.55
N ASN A 167 -9.66 3.09 -7.06
CA ASN A 167 -9.61 2.31 -8.29
C ASN A 167 -10.66 2.67 -9.37
N ARG A 168 -10.39 3.74 -10.11
CA ARG A 168 -11.07 4.08 -11.37
C ARG A 168 -10.43 3.26 -12.50
N HIS A 169 -10.66 1.94 -12.52
CA HIS A 169 -10.14 1.07 -13.59
C HIS A 169 -11.05 -0.09 -14.01
N ASP A 170 -12.37 0.06 -13.92
CA ASP A 170 -13.31 -0.90 -14.53
C ASP A 170 -14.48 -0.19 -15.23
N GLN A 171 -14.16 0.63 -16.23
CA GLN A 171 -15.17 1.13 -17.16
C GLN A 171 -14.68 1.13 -18.60
N THR A 172 -14.22 -0.03 -19.10
CA THR A 172 -14.19 -0.32 -20.55
C THR A 172 -14.37 -1.82 -20.81
N THR A 173 -15.56 -2.37 -20.56
CA THR A 173 -16.03 -3.51 -21.36
C THR A 173 -17.53 -3.39 -21.52
N ALA A 174 -17.95 -2.57 -22.50
CA ALA A 174 -19.30 -2.61 -23.00
C ALA A 174 -19.49 -3.97 -23.68
N LEU A 175 -20.42 -4.79 -23.15
CA LEU A 175 -20.93 -5.97 -23.83
C LEU A 175 -21.65 -5.50 -25.10
N GLN A 176 -21.10 -5.85 -26.26
CA GLN A 176 -21.77 -5.64 -27.54
C GLN A 176 -22.60 -6.88 -27.83
N LEU A 177 -23.93 -6.77 -27.67
CA LEU A 177 -24.89 -7.73 -28.24
C LEU A 177 -24.96 -7.49 -29.75
N VAL A 178 -24.55 -8.49 -30.55
CA VAL A 178 -25.16 -8.87 -31.84
C VAL A 178 -25.08 -10.39 -31.95
#